data_AF-A0A183SJQ6-F1
#
_entry.id   AF-A0A183SJQ6-F1
#
_cell.length_a   1.000
_cell.length_b   1.000
_cell.length_c   1.000
_cell.angle_alpha   90.00
_cell.angle_beta   90.00
_cell.angle_gamma   90.00
#
_symmetry.space_group_name_H-M   'P 1'
#
loop_
_entity.id
_entity.type
_entity.pdbx_description
1 polymer ?
#
loop_
_entity_poly.entity_id
_entity_poly.type
_entity_poly.pdbx_seq_one_letter_code
_entity_poly.pdbx_strand_id
1 'polypeptide(L)'
;MARQDPRHGSPGADRNPQHLCHAEASATAMERPPGKNGRRATTGSRRQGGQKRRYKDTLKKSLKQLQINSATWEDLVQDRLAWRRSVKTGSAIYEANRIAAAKAQRTA
;
A
#
# COMPACT_ATOMS: atom_id res chain seq x y z
N MET A 1 59.65 -8.70 13.89
CA MET A 1 59.04 -10.04 13.82
C MET A 1 57.57 -9.88 13.45
N ALA A 2 56.88 -10.67 12.64
CA ALA A 2 57.16 -11.57 11.53
C ALA A 2 55.78 -11.75 10.86
N ARG A 3 55.68 -11.65 9.54
CA ARG A 3 54.41 -11.90 8.81
C ARG A 3 54.02 -13.36 8.98
N GLN A 4 52.74 -13.65 9.20
CA GLN A 4 52.18 -14.97 8.92
C GLN A 4 50.81 -14.84 8.27
N ASP A 5 50.70 -15.54 7.15
CA ASP A 5 49.52 -15.78 6.33
C ASP A 5 49.56 -17.30 6.09
N PRO A 6 48.55 -18.09 6.48
CA PRO A 6 48.52 -19.52 6.17
C PRO A 6 47.59 -19.79 4.99
N ARG A 7 48.19 -20.02 3.82
CA ARG A 7 47.59 -20.83 2.77
C ARG A 7 47.59 -22.32 3.18
N HIS A 8 46.62 -23.05 2.64
CA HIS A 8 46.57 -24.50 2.34
C HIS A 8 45.63 -25.41 3.16
N GLY A 9 44.77 -26.12 2.42
CA GLY A 9 44.15 -27.37 2.82
C GLY A 9 42.98 -27.83 1.91
N SER A 10 43.29 -28.47 0.77
CA SER A 10 42.37 -29.40 0.07
C SER A 10 42.82 -30.83 0.41
N PRO A 11 41.94 -31.82 0.65
CA PRO A 11 41.41 -32.71 -0.42
C PRO A 11 39.99 -33.25 -0.06
N GLY A 12 39.22 -34.03 -0.82
CA GLY A 12 39.38 -34.85 -2.03
C GLY A 12 38.33 -35.98 -1.92
N ALA A 13 37.90 -36.52 -3.08
CA ALA A 13 37.18 -37.80 -3.24
C ALA A 13 35.75 -37.87 -2.61
N ASP A 14 34.73 -38.52 -3.15
CA ASP A 14 34.54 -39.45 -4.27
C ASP A 14 33.02 -39.76 -4.31
N ARG A 15 32.55 -40.29 -5.45
CA ARG A 15 31.29 -40.99 -5.75
C ARG A 15 30.51 -40.42 -6.95
N ASN A 16 31.04 -40.75 -8.12
CA ASN A 16 30.26 -41.26 -9.27
C ASN A 16 30.07 -42.80 -9.01
N PRO A 17 29.15 -43.61 -9.60
CA PRO A 17 28.54 -43.36 -10.90
C PRO A 17 27.17 -44.00 -11.28
N GLN A 18 26.72 -43.62 -12.49
CA GLN A 18 25.99 -44.43 -13.49
C GLN A 18 24.54 -44.88 -13.22
N HIS A 19 23.59 -44.37 -14.01
CA HIS A 19 22.88 -45.15 -15.07
C HIS A 19 21.98 -44.17 -15.87
N LEU A 20 22.45 -43.69 -17.02
CA LEU A 20 22.09 -44.22 -18.33
C LEU A 20 20.58 -44.11 -18.63
N CYS A 21 20.31 -43.10 -19.47
CA CYS A 21 19.23 -42.91 -20.43
C CYS A 21 18.12 -43.96 -20.48
N HIS A 22 16.88 -43.51 -20.69
CA HIS A 22 16.17 -43.90 -21.91
C HIS A 22 15.22 -42.79 -22.35
N ALA A 23 15.46 -42.31 -23.56
CA ALA A 23 14.50 -41.53 -24.33
C ALA A 23 13.39 -42.48 -24.80
N GLU A 24 12.13 -42.11 -24.62
CA GLU A 24 11.05 -42.59 -25.47
C GLU A 24 10.18 -41.40 -25.85
N ALA A 25 10.35 -40.99 -27.11
CA ALA A 25 9.29 -40.36 -27.85
C ALA A 25 8.20 -41.40 -28.08
N SER A 26 6.94 -41.06 -27.77
CA SER A 26 5.79 -41.66 -28.42
C SER A 26 4.60 -40.72 -28.36
N ALA A 27 4.07 -40.49 -29.55
CA ALA A 27 2.96 -39.65 -29.94
C ALA A 27 1.67 -39.89 -29.15
N THR A 28 0.87 -38.84 -28.96
CA THR A 28 -0.39 -38.63 -29.71
C THR A 28 -1.14 -37.41 -29.17
N ALA A 29 -1.55 -36.59 -30.12
CA ALA A 29 -2.58 -35.56 -30.10
C ALA A 29 -3.47 -35.45 -28.85
N MET A 30 -3.33 -34.33 -28.16
CA MET A 30 -4.41 -33.34 -28.01
C MET A 30 -3.76 -31.97 -28.18
N GLU A 31 -3.67 -31.48 -29.42
CA GLU A 31 -3.37 -30.09 -29.72
C GLU A 31 -4.49 -29.27 -29.09
N ARG A 32 -4.26 -28.77 -27.87
CA ARG A 32 -5.16 -27.81 -27.24
C ARG A 32 -4.80 -26.48 -27.87
N PRO A 33 -5.66 -25.90 -28.73
CA PRO A 33 -5.31 -24.68 -29.45
C PRO A 33 -4.90 -23.62 -28.43
N PRO A 34 -3.86 -22.80 -28.71
CA PRO A 34 -3.63 -21.62 -27.90
C PRO A 34 -4.89 -20.76 -28.06
N GLY A 35 -5.76 -20.84 -27.06
CA GLY A 35 -6.86 -19.91 -26.89
C GLY A 35 -6.23 -18.54 -26.94
N LYS A 36 -6.44 -17.88 -28.08
CA LYS A 36 -6.04 -16.52 -28.44
C LYS A 36 -6.72 -15.55 -27.50
N ASN A 37 -6.29 -15.60 -26.26
CA ASN A 37 -6.65 -14.69 -25.21
C ASN A 37 -5.31 -14.09 -24.83
N GLY A 38 -4.78 -13.29 -25.76
CA GLY A 38 -3.64 -12.41 -25.54
C GLY A 38 -3.98 -11.42 -24.44
N ARG A 39 -3.92 -11.89 -23.20
CA ARG A 39 -3.63 -11.03 -22.06
C ARG A 39 -2.30 -11.51 -21.53
N ARG A 40 -1.26 -11.05 -22.22
CA ARG A 40 0.01 -10.74 -21.57
C ARG A 40 -0.36 -10.01 -20.29
N ALA A 41 -0.06 -10.60 -19.14
CA ALA A 41 -0.16 -9.90 -17.88
C ALA A 41 0.84 -8.75 -17.97
N THR A 42 0.38 -7.60 -18.47
CA THR A 42 1.06 -6.35 -18.25
C THR A 42 1.04 -6.20 -16.75
N THR A 43 2.17 -6.45 -16.09
CA THR A 43 2.42 -6.01 -14.73
C THR A 43 2.13 -4.52 -14.73
N GLY A 44 0.89 -4.18 -14.38
CA GLY A 44 0.44 -2.81 -14.27
C GLY A 44 1.18 -2.26 -13.06
N SER A 45 2.32 -1.61 -13.29
CA SER A 45 2.99 -0.81 -12.29
C SER A 45 2.01 0.27 -11.85
N ARG A 46 1.25 -0.04 -10.80
CA ARG A 46 0.27 0.90 -10.25
C ARG A 46 1.10 2.01 -9.62
N ARG A 47 1.01 3.23 -10.17
CA ARG A 47 1.79 4.39 -9.70
C ARG A 47 1.57 4.57 -8.20
N GLN A 48 2.57 4.24 -7.41
CA GLN A 48 2.57 4.48 -5.98
C GLN A 48 3.02 5.94 -5.77
N GLY A 49 2.07 6.86 -5.67
CA GLY A 49 2.41 8.27 -5.50
C GLY A 49 1.24 9.22 -5.62
N GLY A 50 0.62 9.54 -4.49
CA GLY A 50 -0.36 10.63 -4.40
C GLY A 50 -0.99 10.84 -3.01
N GLN A 51 -0.59 10.09 -1.98
CA GLN A 51 -1.35 10.01 -0.72
C GLN A 51 -1.09 11.16 0.27
N LYS A 52 0.13 11.69 0.37
CA LYS A 52 0.46 12.68 1.42
C LYS A 52 -0.25 14.03 1.21
N ARG A 53 -0.37 14.47 -0.06
CA ARG A 53 -1.10 15.69 -0.43
C ARG A 53 -2.61 15.51 -0.22
N ARG A 54 -3.16 14.36 -0.62
CA ARG A 54 -4.57 14.01 -0.39
C ARG A 54 -4.98 14.01 1.08
N TYR A 55 -4.13 13.48 1.98
CA TYR A 55 -4.43 13.46 3.41
C TYR A 55 -4.54 14.88 3.99
N LYS A 56 -3.56 15.75 3.70
CA LYS A 56 -3.60 17.15 4.17
C LYS A 56 -4.82 17.91 3.63
N ASP A 57 -5.21 17.67 2.38
CA ASP A 57 -6.38 18.30 1.77
C ASP A 57 -7.68 17.84 2.43
N THR A 58 -7.82 16.53 2.69
CA THR A 58 -8.96 15.98 3.43
C THR A 58 -9.03 16.56 4.85
N LEU A 59 -7.91 16.62 5.56
CA LEU A 59 -7.85 17.21 6.90
C LEU A 59 -8.27 18.69 6.89
N LYS A 60 -7.79 19.47 5.93
CA LYS A 60 -8.18 20.89 5.79
C LYS A 60 -9.67 21.05 5.50
N LYS A 61 -10.28 20.13 4.74
CA LYS A 61 -11.74 20.10 4.53
C LYS A 61 -12.50 19.79 5.82
N SER A 62 -12.09 18.76 6.55
CA SER A 62 -12.72 18.38 7.82
C SER A 62 -12.61 19.49 8.87
N LEU A 63 -11.47 20.16 8.98
CA LEU A 63 -11.29 21.30 9.88
C LEU A 63 -12.24 22.46 9.56
N LYS A 64 -12.40 22.78 8.26
CA LYS A 64 -13.38 23.80 7.82
C LYS A 64 -14.82 23.42 8.17
N GLN A 65 -15.19 22.15 8.00
CA GLN A 65 -16.52 21.66 8.37
C GLN A 65 -16.78 21.75 9.87
N LEU A 66 -15.73 21.60 10.68
CA LEU A 66 -15.78 21.75 12.14
C LEU A 66 -15.62 23.22 12.60
N GLN A 67 -15.56 24.20 11.69
CA GLN A 67 -15.25 25.61 12.00
C GLN A 67 -13.93 25.83 12.77
N ILE A 68 -12.97 24.92 12.61
CA ILE A 68 -11.63 25.06 13.19
C ILE A 68 -10.74 25.75 12.16
N ASN A 69 -10.11 26.86 12.57
CA ASN A 69 -9.20 27.61 11.71
C ASN A 69 -8.01 26.75 11.28
N SER A 70 -7.83 26.59 9.98
CA SER A 70 -6.72 25.78 9.42
C SER A 70 -5.35 26.43 9.57
N ALA A 71 -5.27 27.68 10.03
CA ALA A 71 -4.01 28.36 10.31
C ALA A 71 -3.57 28.18 11.78
N THR A 72 -4.51 27.93 12.69
CA THR A 72 -4.25 27.84 14.13
C THR A 72 -4.34 26.40 14.67
N TRP A 73 -4.58 25.41 13.80
CA TRP A 73 -4.75 24.02 14.23
C TRP A 73 -3.47 23.41 14.81
N GLU A 74 -2.28 23.80 14.33
CA GLU A 74 -1.00 23.29 14.85
C GLU A 74 -0.76 23.75 16.29
N ASP A 75 -1.10 25.01 16.59
CA ASP A 75 -1.06 25.59 17.94
C ASP A 75 -2.11 24.94 18.86
N LEU A 76 -3.33 24.76 18.35
CA LEU A 76 -4.39 24.05 19.07
C LEU A 76 -4.04 22.59 19.39
N VAL A 77 -3.25 21.90 18.57
CA VAL A 77 -2.85 20.50 18.84
C VAL A 77 -1.80 20.41 19.95
N GLN A 78 -1.01 21.47 20.18
CA GLN A 78 -0.10 21.52 21.33
C GLN A 78 -0.88 21.60 22.65
N ASP A 79 -1.98 22.35 22.68
CA ASP A 79 -2.94 22.31 23.78
C ASP A 79 -4.00 21.21 23.57
N ARG A 80 -3.68 20.02 24.08
CA ARG A 80 -4.57 18.84 24.01
C ARG A 80 -5.98 19.11 24.56
N LEU A 81 -6.15 19.99 25.55
CA LEU A 81 -7.46 20.29 26.12
C LEU A 81 -8.26 21.22 25.20
N ALA A 82 -7.62 22.27 24.69
CA ALA A 82 -8.23 23.16 23.70
C ALA A 82 -8.61 22.41 22.41
N TRP A 83 -7.76 21.46 21.96
CA TRP A 83 -8.07 20.59 20.83
C TRP A 83 -9.35 19.78 21.06
N ARG A 84 -9.45 19.07 22.19
CA ARG A 84 -10.63 18.25 22.52
C ARG A 84 -11.91 19.08 22.57
N ARG A 85 -11.86 20.26 23.19
CA ARG A 85 -12.99 21.18 23.28
C ARG A 85 -13.42 21.65 21.89
N SER A 86 -12.48 22.10 21.07
CA SER A 86 -12.74 22.61 19.72
C SER A 86 -13.36 21.54 18.81
N VAL A 87 -12.82 20.32 18.83
CA VAL A 87 -13.36 19.19 18.05
C VAL A 87 -14.77 18.83 18.51
N LYS A 88 -15.05 18.80 19.82
CA LYS A 88 -16.38 18.47 20.36
C LYS A 88 -17.42 19.52 19.93
N THR A 89 -17.10 20.80 20.05
CA THR A 89 -17.97 21.90 19.65
C THR A 89 -18.20 21.89 18.14
N GLY A 90 -17.14 21.79 17.34
CA GLY A 90 -17.23 21.74 15.88
C GLY A 90 -18.06 20.56 15.38
N SER A 91 -17.94 19.41 16.03
CA SER A 91 -18.70 18.20 15.67
C SER A 91 -20.19 18.38 15.92
N ALA A 92 -20.58 19.01 17.03
CA ALA A 92 -21.99 19.27 17.34
C ALA A 92 -22.63 20.21 16.30
N ILE A 93 -21.90 21.26 15.90
CA ILE A 93 -22.33 22.21 14.87
C ILE A 93 -22.49 21.50 13.51
N TYR A 94 -21.50 20.69 13.13
CA TYR A 94 -21.52 19.95 11.88
C TYR A 94 -22.74 19.01 11.78
N GLU A 95 -23.00 18.24 12.85
CA GLU A 95 -24.15 17.33 12.88
C GLU A 95 -25.49 18.08 12.84
N ALA A 96 -25.62 19.19 13.57
CA ALA A 96 -26.81 20.03 13.53
C ALA A 96 -27.09 20.56 12.11
N ASN A 97 -26.05 21.06 11.43
CA ASN A 97 -26.15 21.53 10.06
C ASN A 97 -26.55 20.41 9.09
N ARG A 98 -26.00 19.20 9.26
CA ARG A 98 -26.34 18.04 8.44
C ARG A 98 -27.80 17.63 8.61
N ILE A 99 -28.31 17.64 9.84
CA ILE A 99 -29.72 17.35 10.13
C ILE A 99 -30.63 18.42 9.53
N ALA A 100 -30.28 19.70 9.70
CA ALA A 100 -31.05 20.81 9.14
C ALA A 100 -31.13 20.72 7.61
N ALA A 101 -30.01 20.45 6.94
CA ALA A 101 -29.97 20.27 5.49
C ALA A 101 -30.83 19.09 5.02
N ALA A 102 -30.77 17.95 5.71
CA ALA A 102 -31.61 16.80 5.39
C ALA A 102 -33.10 17.08 5.60
N LYS A 103 -33.46 17.88 6.61
CA LYS A 103 -34.84 18.32 6.82
C LYS A 103 -35.32 19.24 5.69
N ALA A 104 -34.51 20.22 5.29
CA ALA A 104 -34.83 21.14 4.20
C ALA A 104 -35.09 20.40 2.87
N GLN A 105 -34.31 19.34 2.58
CA GLN A 105 -34.51 18.51 1.38
C GLN A 105 -35.78 17.66 1.41
N ARG A 106 -36.34 17.37 2.59
CA ARG A 106 -37.60 16.60 2.70
C ARG A 106 -38.84 17.46 2.55
N THR A 107 -38.72 18.75 2.79
CA THR A 107 -39.80 19.73 2.70
C THR A 107 -39.83 20.47 1.37
N ALA A 108 -38.83 20.23 0.52
CA ALA A 108 -38.73 20.74 -0.86
C ALA A 108 -39.26 19.68 -1.83
#